data_AF-A0A1C6F5Z4-F1
#
_entry.id   AF-A0A1C6F5Z4-F1
#
_cell.length_a   1.000
_cell.length_b   1.000
_cell.length_c   1.000
_cell.angle_alpha   90.00
_cell.angle_beta   90.00
_cell.angle_gamma   90.00
#
_symmetry.space_group_name_H-M   'P 1'
#
loop_
_entity.id
_entity.type
_entity.pdbx_description
1 polymer ?
#
loop_
_entity_poly.entity_id
_entity_poly.type
_entity_poly.pdbx_seq_one_letter_code
_entity_poly.pdbx_strand_id
1 'polypeptide(L)'
;MLFYVIAIVSILLIVFFAVRYMYLLATNKQDTKKVLFTTVAAIGILLVIFCINAHVYIKKCPDCGFTYNVAETDYTFCPECNYKLKNVCNNCYELLPEDTTLCPNCGYDNTIKLVKTCKGCLNEFTFKIDEETDYCTDCQSKLILCGNCNERAIFIENKCSNCGVVVTD
;
A
#
# COMPACT_ATOMS: atom_id res chain seq x y z
N MET A 1 9.68 8.55 9.65
CA MET A 1 11.00 8.70 8.99
C MET A 1 11.19 10.04 8.27
N LEU A 2 10.22 10.52 7.49
CA LEU A 2 10.29 11.83 6.80
C LEU A 2 10.59 13.02 7.72
N PHE A 3 9.91 13.10 8.88
CA PHE A 3 10.18 14.14 9.88
C PHE A 3 11.64 14.15 10.37
N TYR A 4 12.23 12.96 10.52
CA TYR A 4 13.61 12.80 10.99
C TYR A 4 14.62 13.25 9.93
N VAL A 5 14.34 12.94 8.67
CA VAL A 5 15.16 13.38 7.52
C VAL A 5 15.09 14.91 7.37
N ILE A 6 13.90 15.50 7.47
CA ILE A 6 13.71 16.96 7.42
C ILE A 6 14.47 17.64 8.57
N ALA A 7 14.39 17.08 9.78
CA ALA A 7 15.10 17.60 10.94
C ALA A 7 16.63 17.54 10.78
N ILE A 8 17.18 16.47 10.21
CA ILE A 8 18.62 16.36 9.96
C ILE A 8 19.07 17.39 8.91
N VAL A 9 18.30 17.53 7.82
CA VAL A 9 18.63 18.50 6.76
C VAL A 9 18.55 19.93 7.27
N SER A 10 17.54 20.27 8.09
CA SER A 10 17.43 21.61 8.67
C SER A 10 18.59 21.93 9.62
N ILE A 11 19.02 20.96 10.44
CA ILE A 11 20.19 21.11 11.33
C ILE A 11 21.47 21.32 10.52
N LEU A 12 21.70 20.53 9.47
CA LEU A 12 22.90 20.67 8.62
C LEU A 12 22.95 22.03 7.92
N LEU A 13 21.81 22.57 7.50
CA LEU A 13 21.72 23.92 6.94
C LEU A 13 22.01 25.00 7.98
N ILE A 14 21.42 24.89 9.17
CA ILE A 14 21.67 25.84 10.25
C ILE A 14 23.17 25.87 10.59
N VAL A 15 23.82 24.70 10.69
CA VAL A 15 25.26 24.60 10.95
C VAL A 15 26.06 25.22 9.78
N PHE A 16 25.69 24.94 8.54
CA PHE A 16 26.36 25.51 7.37
C PHE A 16 26.28 27.05 7.35
N PHE A 17 25.09 27.62 7.56
CA PHE A 17 24.89 29.07 7.62
C PHE A 17 25.60 29.71 8.82
N ALA A 18 25.61 29.04 9.98
CA ALA A 18 26.29 29.53 11.19
C ALA A 18 27.81 29.59 11.01
N VAL A 19 28.43 28.53 10.48
CA VAL A 19 29.87 28.49 10.17
C VAL A 19 30.23 29.57 9.14
N ARG A 20 29.36 29.76 8.13
CA ARG A 20 29.50 30.81 7.11
C ARG A 20 29.44 32.21 7.69
N TYR A 21 28.46 32.48 8.55
CA TYR A 21 28.30 33.77 9.24
C TYR A 21 29.53 34.10 10.09
N MET A 22 30.00 33.12 10.85
CA MET A 22 31.23 33.26 11.65
C MET A 22 32.46 33.54 10.78
N TYR A 23 32.61 32.88 9.63
CA TYR A 23 33.73 33.10 8.72
C TYR A 23 33.71 34.49 8.07
N LEU A 24 32.52 35.01 7.74
CA LEU A 24 32.36 36.36 7.19
C LEU A 24 32.63 37.44 8.23
N LEU A 25 32.28 37.21 9.50
CA LEU A 25 32.66 38.10 10.60
C LEU A 25 34.17 38.07 10.87
N ALA A 26 34.79 36.89 10.78
CA ALA A 26 36.22 36.73 11.01
C ALA A 26 37.08 37.30 9.88
N THR A 27 36.59 37.30 8.65
CA THR A 27 37.31 37.81 7.48
C THR A 27 36.65 39.09 6.99
N ASN A 28 37.22 40.25 7.34
CA ASN A 28 36.81 41.56 6.84
C ASN A 28 37.20 41.75 5.34
N LYS A 29 36.85 40.78 4.50
CA LYS A 29 37.08 40.80 3.06
C LYS A 29 35.75 40.57 2.37
N GLN A 30 35.30 41.61 1.69
CA GLN A 30 34.10 41.70 0.87
C GLN A 30 34.25 40.90 -0.43
N ASP A 31 34.72 39.65 -0.36
CA ASP A 31 34.89 38.74 -1.51
C ASP A 31 33.53 38.10 -1.86
N THR A 32 32.57 39.00 -2.10
CA THR A 32 31.12 38.77 -2.29
C THR A 32 30.80 37.77 -3.38
N LYS A 33 31.65 37.66 -4.41
CA LYS A 33 31.46 36.73 -5.53
C LYS A 33 31.58 35.25 -5.13
N LYS A 34 32.53 34.90 -4.25
CA LYS A 34 32.72 33.51 -3.79
C LYS A 34 31.63 33.08 -2.83
N VAL A 35 31.11 34.01 -2.03
CA VAL A 35 29.99 33.76 -1.11
C VAL A 35 28.72 33.45 -1.91
N LEU A 36 28.40 34.29 -2.90
CA LEU A 36 27.22 34.12 -3.77
C LEU A 36 27.23 32.77 -4.52
N PHE A 37 28.38 32.36 -5.05
CA PHE A 37 28.46 31.12 -5.83
C PHE A 37 28.18 29.88 -4.95
N THR A 38 28.70 29.87 -3.72
CA THR A 38 28.48 28.75 -2.80
C THR A 38 27.06 28.72 -2.22
N THR A 39 26.41 29.87 -2.04
CA THR A 39 25.02 29.91 -1.54
C THR A 39 24.05 29.43 -2.61
N VAL A 40 24.25 29.85 -3.88
CA VAL A 40 23.46 29.34 -5.01
C VAL A 40 23.65 27.84 -5.20
N ALA A 41 24.88 27.33 -5.08
CA ALA A 41 25.15 25.90 -5.14
C ALA A 41 24.47 25.11 -4.02
N ALA A 42 24.51 25.60 -2.77
CA ALA A 42 23.83 24.96 -1.64
C ALA A 42 22.30 24.95 -1.81
N ILE A 43 21.71 26.04 -2.29
CA ILE A 43 20.26 26.12 -2.59
C ILE A 43 19.89 25.16 -3.71
N GLY A 44 20.71 25.06 -4.77
CA GLY A 44 20.48 24.12 -5.87
C GLY A 44 20.45 22.66 -5.39
N ILE A 45 21.40 22.28 -4.52
CA ILE A 45 21.45 20.93 -3.94
C ILE A 45 20.21 20.65 -3.09
N LEU A 46 19.74 21.60 -2.29
CA LEU A 46 18.51 21.45 -1.49
C LEU A 46 17.26 21.26 -2.35
N LEU A 47 17.13 22.03 -3.43
CA LEU A 47 15.99 21.90 -4.34
C LEU A 47 15.96 20.52 -4.99
N VAL A 48 17.12 19.99 -5.39
CA VAL A 48 17.22 18.64 -5.96
C VAL A 48 16.81 17.58 -4.92
N ILE A 49 17.28 17.67 -3.68
CA ILE A 49 16.89 16.75 -2.60
C ILE A 49 15.38 16.83 -2.34
N PHE A 50 14.80 18.03 -2.34
CA PHE A 50 13.36 18.22 -2.17
C PHE A 50 12.55 17.56 -3.32
N CYS A 51 12.97 17.77 -4.57
CA CYS A 51 12.33 17.15 -5.73
C CYS A 51 12.41 15.62 -5.68
N ILE A 52 13.56 15.05 -5.31
CA ILE A 52 13.72 13.59 -5.21
C ILE A 52 12.76 13.02 -4.14
N ASN A 53 12.68 13.64 -2.97
CA ASN A 53 11.76 13.19 -1.93
C ASN A 53 10.29 13.30 -2.36
N ALA A 54 9.90 14.38 -3.06
CA ALA A 54 8.52 14.56 -3.54
C ALA A 54 8.05 13.42 -4.46
N HIS A 55 8.94 12.86 -5.29
CA HIS A 55 8.61 11.74 -6.19
C HIS A 55 8.51 10.38 -5.50
N VAL A 56 9.04 10.22 -4.29
CA VAL A 56 9.10 8.92 -3.60
C VAL A 56 7.75 8.50 -2.99
N TYR A 57 6.79 9.42 -2.86
CA TYR A 57 5.54 9.15 -2.14
C TYR A 57 4.35 8.75 -3.02
N ILE A 58 4.50 8.73 -4.34
CA ILE A 58 3.41 8.35 -5.24
C ILE A 58 3.48 6.84 -5.52
N LYS A 59 2.49 6.08 -5.03
CA LYS A 59 2.34 4.65 -5.33
C LYS A 59 1.18 4.44 -6.31
N LYS A 60 1.20 3.29 -7.01
CA LYS A 60 0.12 2.82 -7.88
C LYS A 60 -0.50 1.56 -7.34
N CYS A 61 -1.82 1.46 -7.41
CA CYS A 61 -2.53 0.22 -7.14
C CYS A 61 -2.10 -0.84 -8.18
N PRO A 62 -1.71 -2.06 -7.76
CA PRO A 62 -1.28 -3.12 -8.68
C PRO A 62 -2.43 -3.69 -9.51
N ASP A 63 -3.67 -3.51 -9.06
CA ASP A 63 -4.86 -4.07 -9.70
C ASP A 63 -5.46 -3.11 -10.74
N CYS A 64 -5.83 -1.88 -10.34
CA CYS A 64 -6.48 -0.92 -11.23
C CYS A 64 -5.56 0.20 -11.76
N GLY A 65 -4.33 0.32 -11.24
CA GLY A 65 -3.39 1.37 -11.64
C GLY A 65 -3.62 2.75 -11.01
N PHE A 66 -4.59 2.91 -10.10
CA PHE A 66 -4.87 4.17 -9.41
C PHE A 66 -3.63 4.70 -8.66
N THR A 67 -3.24 5.95 -8.94
CA THR A 67 -2.12 6.62 -8.28
C THR A 67 -2.56 7.32 -7.01
N TYR A 68 -1.87 7.07 -5.90
CA TYR A 68 -2.14 7.70 -4.62
C TYR A 68 -0.85 8.15 -3.92
N ASN A 69 -0.95 9.22 -3.14
CA ASN A 69 0.16 9.78 -2.37
C ASN A 69 0.18 9.19 -0.95
N VAL A 70 1.15 8.33 -0.67
CA VAL A 70 1.30 7.64 0.63
C VAL A 70 1.61 8.61 1.77
N ALA A 71 2.15 9.81 1.47
CA ALA A 71 2.45 10.81 2.50
C ALA A 71 1.22 11.61 2.94
N GLU A 72 0.25 11.82 2.05
CA GLU A 72 -0.96 12.61 2.35
C GLU A 72 -2.09 11.74 2.87
N THR A 73 -2.25 10.53 2.35
CA THR A 73 -3.39 9.67 2.67
C THR A 73 -2.96 8.23 2.85
N ASP A 74 -3.27 7.71 4.03
CA ASP A 74 -2.91 6.36 4.43
C ASP A 74 -4.00 5.36 4.07
N TYR A 75 -4.09 5.01 2.78
CA TYR A 75 -5.12 4.10 2.27
C TYR A 75 -4.82 2.64 2.63
N THR A 76 -5.74 2.01 3.36
CA THR A 76 -5.75 0.56 3.60
C THR A 76 -6.28 -0.23 2.41
N PHE A 77 -7.32 0.32 1.76
CA PHE A 77 -7.95 -0.22 0.56
C PHE A 77 -7.93 0.84 -0.54
N CYS A 78 -7.85 0.40 -1.79
CA CYS A 78 -7.93 1.28 -2.95
C CYS A 78 -9.35 1.86 -3.04
N PRO A 79 -9.51 3.20 -3.17
CA PRO A 79 -10.84 3.82 -3.23
C PRO A 79 -11.60 3.49 -4.52
N GLU A 80 -10.91 3.09 -5.59
CA GLU A 80 -11.51 2.81 -6.90
C GLU A 80 -11.96 1.34 -7.04
N CYS A 81 -11.10 0.39 -6.69
CA CYS A 81 -11.36 -1.04 -6.89
C CYS A 81 -11.45 -1.86 -5.60
N ASN A 82 -11.32 -1.21 -4.43
CA ASN A 82 -11.32 -1.85 -3.12
C ASN A 82 -10.20 -2.90 -2.93
N TYR A 83 -9.16 -2.87 -3.79
CA TYR A 83 -7.99 -3.73 -3.65
C TYR A 83 -7.25 -3.43 -2.34
N LYS A 84 -6.77 -4.48 -1.69
CA LYS A 84 -6.09 -4.42 -0.39
C LYS A 84 -4.67 -3.89 -0.56
N LEU A 85 -4.43 -2.63 -0.17
CA LEU A 85 -3.13 -1.97 -0.31
C LEU A 85 -2.18 -2.26 0.86
N LYS A 86 -2.74 -2.63 2.02
CA LYS A 86 -2.01 -3.00 3.23
C LYS A 86 -2.46 -4.35 3.76
N ASN A 87 -1.56 -5.07 4.41
CA ASN A 87 -1.94 -6.31 5.09
C ASN A 87 -2.81 -6.00 6.31
N VAL A 88 -4.10 -6.35 6.25
CA VAL A 88 -5.10 -6.12 7.32
C VAL A 88 -5.96 -7.35 7.53
N CYS A 89 -6.62 -7.45 8.67
CA CYS A 89 -7.36 -8.66 9.01
C CYS A 89 -8.64 -8.74 8.19
N ASN A 90 -8.91 -9.87 7.51
CA ASN A 90 -10.13 -10.05 6.74
C ASN A 90 -11.39 -10.10 7.65
N ASN A 91 -11.22 -10.34 8.95
CA ASN A 91 -12.31 -10.41 9.92
C ASN A 91 -12.50 -9.11 10.72
N CYS A 92 -11.44 -8.62 11.39
CA CYS A 92 -11.52 -7.44 12.25
C CYS A 92 -10.94 -6.16 11.64
N TYR A 93 -10.39 -6.22 10.43
CA TYR A 93 -9.79 -5.09 9.69
C TYR A 93 -8.62 -4.37 10.38
N GLU A 94 -8.08 -4.96 11.45
CA GLU A 94 -6.85 -4.48 12.11
C GLU A 94 -5.64 -4.62 11.19
N LEU A 95 -4.66 -3.72 11.27
CA LEU A 95 -3.40 -3.88 10.54
C LEU A 95 -2.64 -5.11 11.03
N LEU A 96 -2.22 -5.96 10.09
CA LEU A 96 -1.32 -7.07 10.37
C LEU A 96 0.13 -6.65 10.14
N PRO A 97 1.06 -7.10 11.00
CA PRO A 97 2.47 -7.09 10.68
C PRO A 97 2.75 -7.80 9.35
N GLU A 98 3.80 -7.37 8.67
CA GLU A 98 4.31 -8.07 7.48
C GLU A 98 4.55 -9.55 7.83
N ASP A 99 4.17 -10.44 6.91
CA ASP A 99 4.35 -11.90 7.00
C ASP A 99 3.51 -12.66 8.07
N THR A 100 2.60 -11.98 8.76
CA THR A 100 1.68 -12.66 9.69
C THR A 100 0.40 -13.10 9.00
N THR A 101 0.12 -14.40 9.05
CA THR A 101 -1.14 -14.99 8.59
C THR A 101 -2.19 -14.96 9.70
N LEU A 102 -1.81 -15.32 10.92
CA LEU A 102 -2.69 -15.31 12.07
C LEU A 102 -2.80 -13.91 12.68
N CYS A 103 -4.02 -13.38 12.78
CA CYS A 103 -4.27 -12.09 13.39
C CYS A 103 -4.03 -12.17 14.91
N PRO A 104 -3.10 -11.39 15.49
CA PRO A 104 -2.83 -11.43 16.93
C PRO A 104 -3.98 -10.87 17.78
N ASN A 105 -4.84 -10.03 17.18
CA ASN A 105 -5.96 -9.40 17.89
C ASN A 105 -7.18 -10.33 18.00
N CYS A 106 -7.54 -11.03 16.92
CA CYS A 106 -8.76 -11.86 16.89
C CYS A 106 -8.52 -13.35 16.64
N GLY A 107 -7.26 -13.78 16.45
CA GLY A 107 -6.91 -15.16 16.15
C GLY A 107 -7.32 -15.64 14.75
N TYR A 108 -7.80 -14.75 13.88
CA TYR A 108 -8.26 -15.11 12.54
C TYR A 108 -7.09 -15.39 11.59
N ASP A 109 -7.14 -16.50 10.85
CA ASP A 109 -6.16 -16.83 9.83
C ASP A 109 -6.49 -16.12 8.51
N ASN A 110 -5.63 -15.17 8.10
CA ASN A 110 -5.81 -14.34 6.91
C ASN A 110 -5.48 -15.04 5.60
N THR A 111 -4.92 -16.25 5.64
CA THR A 111 -4.88 -17.14 4.45
C THR A 111 -6.28 -17.54 4.01
N ILE A 112 -7.26 -17.39 4.92
CA ILE A 112 -8.65 -17.73 4.65
C ILE A 112 -9.36 -16.51 4.06
N LYS A 113 -9.89 -16.67 2.84
CA LYS A 113 -10.67 -15.63 2.15
C LYS A 113 -12.16 -15.84 2.41
N LEU A 114 -12.84 -14.75 2.76
CA LEU A 114 -14.28 -14.75 3.05
C LEU A 114 -15.09 -14.62 1.76
N VAL A 115 -15.96 -15.59 1.45
CA VAL A 115 -16.92 -15.50 0.34
C VAL A 115 -18.35 -15.46 0.87
N LYS A 116 -19.12 -14.50 0.38
CA LYS A 116 -20.44 -14.11 0.92
C LYS A 116 -21.56 -15.10 0.58
N THR A 117 -21.37 -15.98 -0.41
CA THR A 117 -22.43 -16.87 -0.92
C THR A 117 -21.87 -18.21 -1.41
N CYS A 118 -21.73 -19.19 -0.50
CA CYS A 118 -21.45 -20.57 -0.88
C CYS A 118 -22.76 -21.35 -1.10
N LYS A 119 -23.21 -21.49 -2.36
CA LYS A 119 -24.45 -22.24 -2.67
C LYS A 119 -24.37 -23.75 -2.40
N GLY A 120 -23.17 -24.31 -2.22
CA GLY A 120 -22.99 -25.71 -1.82
C GLY A 120 -23.40 -25.98 -0.36
N CYS A 121 -23.24 -24.97 0.51
CA CYS A 121 -23.65 -25.01 1.91
C CYS A 121 -25.11 -24.51 2.11
N LEU A 122 -25.81 -24.13 1.03
CA LEU A 122 -27.19 -23.61 0.99
C LEU A 122 -27.51 -22.40 1.90
N ASN A 123 -26.50 -21.71 2.44
CA ASN A 123 -26.71 -20.54 3.31
C ASN A 123 -26.07 -19.26 2.73
N GLU A 124 -26.65 -18.10 3.04
CA GLU A 124 -26.17 -16.76 2.66
C GLU A 124 -25.13 -16.18 3.63
N PHE A 125 -24.36 -17.04 4.31
CA PHE A 125 -23.37 -16.60 5.29
C PHE A 125 -21.98 -16.39 4.67
N THR A 126 -21.10 -15.74 5.42
CA THR A 126 -19.70 -15.57 5.03
C THR A 126 -18.94 -16.88 5.29
N PHE A 127 -18.44 -17.51 4.24
CA PHE A 127 -17.71 -18.79 4.31
C PHE A 127 -16.20 -18.60 4.19
N LYS A 128 -15.46 -19.52 4.78
CA LYS A 128 -14.00 -19.59 4.76
C LYS A 128 -13.52 -20.37 3.53
N ILE A 129 -12.63 -19.77 2.73
CA ILE A 129 -11.97 -20.44 1.60
C ILE A 129 -10.48 -20.56 1.87
N ASP A 130 -9.94 -21.75 1.65
CA ASP A 130 -8.50 -22.02 1.59
C ASP A 130 -7.93 -21.45 0.27
N GLU A 131 -7.01 -20.49 0.34
CA GLU A 131 -6.38 -19.87 -0.83
C GLU A 131 -5.49 -20.81 -1.65
N GLU A 132 -4.93 -21.86 -1.04
CA GLU A 132 -4.07 -22.82 -1.75
C GLU A 132 -4.90 -23.79 -2.58
N THR A 133 -6.10 -24.11 -2.11
CA THR A 133 -6.91 -25.19 -2.69
C THR A 133 -8.23 -24.70 -3.34
N ASP A 134 -8.65 -23.46 -3.10
CA ASP A 134 -9.92 -22.86 -3.53
C ASP A 134 -11.17 -23.64 -3.03
N TYR A 135 -11.07 -24.35 -1.91
CA TYR A 135 -12.18 -25.07 -1.29
C TYR A 135 -12.85 -24.27 -0.18
N CYS A 136 -14.18 -24.33 -0.10
CA CYS A 136 -14.93 -23.93 1.08
C CYS A 136 -14.58 -24.87 2.24
N THR A 137 -14.06 -24.35 3.36
CA THR A 137 -13.65 -25.21 4.49
C THR A 137 -14.85 -25.81 5.24
N ASP A 138 -16.06 -25.27 5.05
CA ASP A 138 -17.26 -25.72 5.77
C ASP A 138 -18.00 -26.86 5.05
N CYS A 139 -18.11 -26.82 3.72
CA CYS A 139 -18.78 -27.88 2.92
C CYS A 139 -17.87 -28.55 1.88
N GLN A 140 -16.57 -28.25 1.87
CA GLN A 140 -15.58 -28.84 0.95
C GLN A 140 -15.94 -28.71 -0.54
N SER A 141 -16.77 -27.72 -0.88
CA SER A 141 -17.08 -27.39 -2.26
C SER A 141 -15.93 -26.62 -2.88
N LYS A 142 -15.47 -27.05 -4.05
CA LYS A 142 -14.46 -26.33 -4.83
C LYS A 142 -15.10 -25.11 -5.50
N LEU A 143 -14.51 -23.93 -5.32
CA LEU A 143 -14.89 -22.74 -6.08
C LEU A 143 -14.03 -22.66 -7.34
N ILE A 144 -14.68 -22.42 -8.48
CA ILE A 144 -14.02 -22.27 -9.78
C ILE A 144 -14.42 -20.90 -10.34
N LEU A 145 -13.47 -20.19 -10.95
CA LEU A 145 -13.76 -18.93 -11.64
C LEU A 145 -14.67 -19.20 -12.84
N CYS A 146 -15.86 -18.59 -12.86
CA CYS A 146 -16.77 -18.70 -13.98
C CYS A 146 -16.37 -17.71 -15.08
N GLY A 147 -16.05 -18.19 -16.29
CA GLY A 147 -15.66 -17.33 -17.42
C GLY A 147 -16.77 -16.40 -17.95
N ASN A 148 -18.03 -16.61 -17.56
CA ASN A 148 -19.16 -15.76 -17.99
C ASN A 148 -19.43 -14.61 -17.02
N CYS A 149 -19.58 -14.89 -15.72
CA CYS A 149 -19.84 -13.85 -14.71
C CYS A 149 -18.58 -13.35 -14.00
N ASN A 150 -17.40 -13.90 -14.35
CA ASN A 150 -16.10 -13.55 -13.80
C ASN A 150 -16.02 -13.60 -12.26
N GLU A 151 -16.81 -14.46 -11.66
CA GLU A 151 -16.88 -14.66 -10.21
C GLU A 151 -16.60 -16.13 -9.87
N ARG A 152 -15.93 -16.35 -8.73
CA ARG A 152 -15.70 -17.69 -8.18
C ARG A 152 -17.03 -18.27 -7.70
N ALA A 153 -17.43 -19.39 -8.29
CA ALA A 153 -18.71 -20.03 -8.04
C ALA A 153 -18.55 -21.56 -8.00
N ILE A 154 -19.57 -22.24 -7.48
CA ILE A 154 -19.64 -23.70 -7.52
C ILE A 154 -20.37 -24.10 -8.80
N PHE A 155 -19.94 -25.18 -9.45
CA PHE A 155 -20.63 -25.73 -10.60
C PHE A 155 -21.41 -26.97 -10.18
N ILE A 156 -22.73 -26.93 -10.30
CA ILE A 156 -23.63 -28.04 -10.01
C ILE A 156 -24.11 -28.55 -11.37
N GLU A 157 -23.78 -29.79 -11.73
CA GLU A 157 -24.11 -30.37 -13.06
C GLU A 157 -23.65 -29.45 -14.20
N ASN A 158 -22.40 -28.96 -14.10
CA ASN A 158 -21.79 -27.99 -15.03
C ASN A 158 -22.50 -26.64 -15.14
N LYS A 159 -23.46 -26.36 -14.26
CA LYS A 159 -24.15 -25.08 -14.18
C LYS A 159 -23.54 -24.20 -13.10
N CYS A 160 -23.13 -22.99 -13.48
CA CYS A 160 -22.62 -22.00 -12.54
C CYS A 160 -23.70 -21.66 -11.52
N SER A 161 -23.38 -21.81 -10.23
CA SER A 161 -24.29 -21.49 -9.14
C SER A 161 -24.64 -20.01 -9.08
N ASN A 162 -23.81 -19.12 -9.63
CA ASN A 162 -24.02 -17.68 -9.56
C ASN A 162 -24.88 -17.15 -10.73
N CYS A 163 -24.41 -17.30 -11.97
CA CYS A 163 -25.09 -16.77 -13.16
C CYS A 163 -25.95 -17.80 -13.92
N GLY A 164 -25.89 -19.07 -13.55
CA GLY A 164 -26.68 -20.12 -14.19
C GLY A 164 -26.17 -20.57 -15.57
N VAL A 165 -25.03 -20.07 -16.05
CA VAL A 165 -24.43 -20.53 -17.31
C VAL A 165 -24.08 -22.01 -17.21
N VAL A 166 -24.40 -22.78 -18.24
CA VAL A 166 -24.00 -24.19 -18.36
C VAL A 166 -22.73 -24.23 -19.18
N VAL A 167 -21.68 -24.81 -18.63
CA VAL A 167 -20.41 -25.05 -19.34
C VAL A 167 -20.52 -26.44 -19.94
N THR A 168 -20.63 -26.53 -21.26
CA THR A 168 -20.47 -27.80 -21.95
C THR A 168 -18.99 -28.00 -22.20
N ASP A 169 -18.45 -29.17 -21.84
CA ASP A 169 -17.09 -29.58 -22.19
C ASP A 169 -16.82 -29.46 -23.70
#